data_AF-A0A968NKD9-F1
#
_entry.id   AF-A0A968NKD9-F1
#
_cell.length_a   1.000
_cell.length_b   1.000
_cell.length_c   1.000
_cell.angle_alpha   90.00
_cell.angle_beta   90.00
_cell.angle_gamma   90.00
#
_symmetry.space_group_name_H-M   'P 1'
#
loop_
_entity.id
_entity.type
_entity.pdbx_description
1 polymer ?
#
loop_
_entity_poly.entity_id
_entity_poly.type
_entity_poly.pdbx_seq_one_letter_code
_entity_poly.pdbx_strand_id
1 'polypeptide(L)'
;EKSGISERYLCKHRTPWYSQENRLPAPYLCTYMGRTDSSRGKPFRFIFNNSNAIASNVYLMLYPKPALAELFLRQPSLKVEVWQALKSISDKALITEGRVYGGGLHKLEPRELGNTFFDLKCVLRLEND
;
A
#
# COMPACT_ATOMS: atom_id res chain seq x y z
N GLU A 1 2.53 -9.20 32.18
CA GLU A 1 1.38 -9.75 31.43
C GLU A 1 0.72 -10.83 32.26
N LYS A 2 -0.62 -10.86 32.41
CA LYS A 2 -1.30 -11.74 33.39
C LYS A 2 -2.04 -12.95 32.78
N SER A 3 -2.16 -13.03 31.46
CA SER A 3 -3.09 -13.97 30.79
C SER A 3 -2.43 -15.25 30.23
N GLY A 4 -1.12 -15.46 30.43
CA GLY A 4 -0.40 -16.65 29.98
C GLY A 4 -0.36 -16.86 28.45
N ILE A 5 -0.59 -15.81 27.64
CA ILE A 5 -0.66 -15.94 26.17
C ILE A 5 0.69 -16.38 25.59
N SER A 6 1.78 -15.85 26.13
CA SER A 6 3.16 -16.19 25.74
C SER A 6 3.48 -17.68 25.89
N GLU A 7 2.80 -18.40 26.78
CA GLU A 7 3.01 -19.83 27.05
C GLU A 7 2.26 -20.76 26.09
N ARG A 8 1.32 -20.22 25.30
CA ARG A 8 0.55 -21.00 24.31
C ARG A 8 1.46 -21.54 23.21
N TYR A 9 1.05 -22.66 22.60
CA TYR A 9 1.85 -23.42 21.64
C TYR A 9 2.56 -22.57 20.59
N LEU A 10 1.87 -21.65 19.91
CA LEU A 10 2.49 -20.82 18.87
C LEU A 10 3.43 -19.74 19.41
N CYS A 11 3.12 -19.18 20.58
CA CYS A 11 3.85 -18.06 21.17
C CYS A 11 5.14 -18.54 21.86
N LYS A 12 5.09 -19.68 22.58
CA LYS A 12 6.23 -20.22 23.34
C LYS A 12 7.43 -20.60 22.46
N HIS A 13 7.21 -20.81 21.16
CA HIS A 13 8.25 -21.15 20.18
C HIS A 13 8.83 -19.92 19.45
N ARG A 14 8.47 -18.69 19.84
CA ARG A 14 8.95 -17.45 19.24
C ARG A 14 9.68 -16.60 20.29
N THR A 15 10.78 -15.95 19.90
CA THR A 15 11.53 -15.05 20.80
C THR A 15 11.94 -13.77 20.05
N PRO A 16 11.40 -12.59 20.42
CA PRO A 16 10.27 -12.40 21.33
C PRO A 16 8.99 -13.03 20.78
N TRP A 17 8.07 -13.45 21.65
CA TRP A 17 6.81 -14.06 21.22
C TRP A 17 5.85 -13.04 20.58
N TYR A 18 6.01 -11.76 20.95
CA TYR A 18 5.38 -10.61 20.34
C TYR A 18 6.32 -9.40 20.43
N SER A 19 6.32 -8.58 19.39
CA SER A 19 6.89 -7.24 19.43
C SER A 19 6.02 -6.35 18.57
N GLN A 20 5.75 -5.14 19.04
CA GLN A 20 5.07 -4.16 18.20
C GLN A 20 6.05 -3.63 17.17
N GLU A 21 5.60 -3.59 15.92
CA GLU A 21 6.46 -3.12 14.85
C GLU A 21 6.75 -1.63 14.99
N ASN A 22 8.03 -1.28 14.93
CA ASN A 22 8.49 0.11 14.94
C ASN A 22 8.79 0.54 13.50
N ARG A 23 7.88 1.30 12.91
CA ARG A 23 7.96 1.74 11.52
C ARG A 23 7.58 3.22 11.39
N LEU A 24 8.20 3.89 10.42
CA LEU A 24 7.77 5.23 10.03
C LEU A 24 6.42 5.17 9.29
N PRO A 25 5.56 6.19 9.42
CA PRO A 25 4.37 6.31 8.61
C PRO A 25 4.71 6.32 7.11
N ALA A 26 4.11 5.42 6.34
CA ALA A 26 4.27 5.43 4.89
C ALA A 26 3.39 6.52 4.27
N PRO A 27 3.91 7.37 3.35
CA PRO A 27 3.12 8.44 2.73
C PRO A 27 2.01 7.90 1.83
N TYR A 28 2.19 6.70 1.24
CA TYR A 28 1.16 6.05 0.43
C TYR A 28 0.93 4.62 0.89
N LEU A 29 -0.33 4.21 0.85
CA LEU A 29 -0.76 2.86 1.17
C LEU A 29 -1.50 2.28 -0.04
N CYS A 30 -1.41 0.96 -0.24
CA CYS A 30 -2.25 0.23 -1.15
C CYS A 30 -2.94 -0.93 -0.42
N THR A 31 -4.25 -1.11 -0.61
CA THR A 31 -4.93 -2.31 -0.11
C THR A 31 -4.38 -3.53 -0.82
N TYR A 32 -3.89 -4.51 -0.08
CA TYR A 32 -3.27 -5.71 -0.66
C TYR A 32 -4.27 -6.78 -1.06
N MET A 33 -5.52 -6.71 -0.57
CA MET A 33 -6.59 -7.63 -0.94
C MET A 33 -7.93 -6.89 -1.02
N GLY A 34 -8.77 -7.32 -1.95
CA GLY A 34 -10.12 -6.81 -2.11
C GLY A 34 -10.92 -7.59 -3.15
N ARG A 35 -12.21 -7.32 -3.22
CA ARG A 35 -13.14 -7.99 -4.14
C ARG A 35 -13.71 -7.00 -5.15
N THR A 36 -13.90 -7.48 -6.38
CA THR A 36 -14.49 -6.72 -7.48
C THR A 36 -16.00 -6.55 -7.34
N ASP A 37 -16.68 -7.46 -6.63
CA ASP A 37 -18.12 -7.40 -6.33
C ASP A 37 -18.50 -6.41 -5.21
N SER A 38 -17.51 -5.77 -4.59
CA SER A 38 -17.77 -4.74 -3.58
C SER A 38 -18.49 -3.54 -4.22
N SER A 39 -19.26 -2.79 -3.43
CA SER A 39 -20.01 -1.59 -3.87
C SER A 39 -19.17 -0.53 -4.58
N ARG A 40 -17.83 -0.64 -4.53
CA ARG A 40 -16.87 0.28 -5.15
C ARG A 40 -16.26 -0.24 -6.46
N GLY A 41 -16.47 -1.50 -6.83
CA GLY A 41 -16.02 -2.09 -8.09
C GLY A 41 -14.50 -2.24 -8.28
N LYS A 42 -13.68 -1.85 -7.29
CA LYS A 42 -12.21 -1.86 -7.37
C LYS A 42 -11.58 -2.69 -6.25
N PRO A 43 -10.79 -3.73 -6.56
CA PRO A 43 -10.18 -4.58 -5.53
C PRO A 43 -8.98 -3.90 -4.83
N PHE A 44 -8.28 -2.99 -5.52
CA PHE A 44 -7.09 -2.33 -5.01
C PHE A 44 -7.25 -0.81 -4.99
N ARG A 45 -6.67 -0.15 -4.00
CA ARG A 45 -6.85 1.28 -3.74
C ARG A 45 -5.58 1.90 -3.21
N PHE A 46 -5.14 2.98 -3.84
CA PHE A 46 -4.09 3.85 -3.33
C PHE A 46 -4.64 4.94 -2.42
N ILE A 47 -4.07 5.08 -1.24
CA ILE A 47 -4.46 6.02 -0.19
C ILE A 47 -3.28 6.94 0.10
N PHE A 48 -3.52 8.24 0.11
CA PHE A 48 -2.55 9.22 0.59
C PHE A 48 -2.66 9.38 2.10
N ASN A 49 -1.60 9.02 2.83
CA ASN A 49 -1.57 9.04 4.29
C ASN A 49 -1.15 10.42 4.83
N ASN A 50 -2.01 11.41 4.66
CA ASN A 50 -1.73 12.78 5.09
C ASN A 50 -1.76 12.95 6.63
N SER A 51 -2.31 11.97 7.36
CA SER A 51 -2.37 11.99 8.82
C SER A 51 -1.09 11.49 9.50
N ASN A 52 -0.11 11.00 8.73
CA ASN A 52 1.08 10.32 9.27
C ASN A 52 0.73 9.14 10.18
N ALA A 53 -0.35 8.41 9.88
CA ALA A 53 -0.74 7.23 10.65
C ALA A 53 0.20 6.05 10.40
N ILE A 54 0.48 5.26 11.43
CA ILE A 54 1.11 3.95 11.27
C ILE A 54 0.04 2.96 10.79
N ALA A 55 0.16 2.49 9.56
CA ALA A 55 -0.73 1.48 9.01
C ALA A 55 -0.42 0.09 9.59
N SER A 56 -1.43 -0.74 9.76
CA SER A 56 -1.25 -2.17 10.10
C SER A 56 -0.77 -2.97 8.88
N ASN A 57 -0.45 -4.24 9.09
CA ASN A 57 0.06 -5.17 8.06
C ASN A 57 -0.96 -5.55 6.96
N VAL A 58 -2.18 -5.01 6.98
CA VAL A 58 -3.20 -5.22 5.94
C VAL A 58 -3.07 -4.25 4.76
N TYR A 59 -1.99 -3.49 4.70
CA TYR A 59 -1.67 -2.57 3.60
C TYR A 59 -0.27 -2.84 3.06
N LEU A 60 -0.11 -2.69 1.76
CA LEU A 60 1.20 -2.43 1.17
C LEU A 60 1.56 -0.99 1.47
N MET A 61 2.70 -0.78 2.14
CA MET A 61 3.21 0.54 2.52
C MET A 61 4.30 0.96 1.55
N LEU A 62 4.12 2.10 0.88
CA LEU A 62 5.05 2.58 -0.13
C LEU A 62 5.88 3.72 0.45
N TYR A 63 7.19 3.50 0.53
CA TYR A 63 8.17 4.50 0.94
C TYR A 63 8.92 5.04 -0.28
N PRO A 64 9.11 6.36 -0.39
CA PRO A 64 9.88 6.92 -1.48
C PRO A 64 11.35 6.48 -1.37
N LYS A 65 11.98 6.19 -2.51
CA LYS A 65 13.44 6.09 -2.58
C LYS A 65 14.09 7.44 -2.21
N PRO A 66 15.34 7.46 -1.72
CA PRO A 66 15.98 8.70 -1.23
C PRO A 66 15.86 9.90 -2.17
N ALA A 67 16.10 9.73 -3.47
CA ALA A 67 15.98 10.82 -4.45
C ALA A 67 14.56 11.42 -4.51
N LEU A 68 13.51 10.60 -4.47
CA LEU A 68 12.13 11.07 -4.44
C LEU A 68 11.78 11.71 -3.09
N ALA A 69 12.33 11.19 -1.99
CA ALA A 69 12.16 11.77 -0.66
C ALA A 69 12.76 13.19 -0.59
N GLU A 70 13.95 13.40 -1.16
CA GLU A 70 14.56 14.74 -1.27
C GLU A 70 13.72 15.69 -2.12
N LEU A 71 13.15 15.21 -3.23
CA LEU A 71 12.24 16.01 -4.06
C LEU A 71 10.99 16.42 -3.29
N PHE A 72 10.41 15.53 -2.48
CA PHE A 72 9.29 15.86 -1.61
C PHE A 72 9.61 16.93 -0.56
N LEU A 73 10.86 17.05 -0.13
CA LEU A 73 11.29 18.13 0.78
C LEU A 73 11.38 19.48 0.04
N ARG A 74 11.83 19.48 -1.22
CA ARG A 74 11.98 20.70 -2.03
C ARG A 74 10.65 21.17 -2.62
N GLN A 75 9.79 20.24 -3.00
CA GLN A 75 8.50 20.51 -3.63
C GLN A 75 7.42 19.57 -3.04
N PRO A 76 6.79 19.95 -1.92
CA PRO A 76 5.78 19.11 -1.26
C PRO A 76 4.54 18.79 -2.10
N SER A 77 4.20 19.64 -3.10
CA SER A 77 3.07 19.41 -4.01
C SER A 77 3.18 18.10 -4.78
N LEU A 78 4.42 17.67 -5.08
CA LEU A 78 4.72 16.41 -5.77
C LEU A 78 4.13 15.19 -5.06
N LYS A 79 3.86 15.28 -3.74
CA LYS A 79 3.23 14.16 -3.02
C LYS A 79 1.82 13.87 -3.54
N VAL A 80 1.05 14.93 -3.81
CA VAL A 80 -0.30 14.80 -4.37
C VAL A 80 -0.23 14.29 -5.80
N GLU A 81 0.70 14.80 -6.60
CA GLU A 81 0.90 14.37 -7.99
C GLU A 81 1.27 12.87 -8.08
N VAL A 82 2.20 12.42 -7.24
CA VAL A 82 2.56 10.99 -7.13
C VAL A 82 1.37 10.15 -6.71
N TRP A 83 0.56 10.61 -5.74
CA TRP A 83 -0.65 9.89 -5.35
C TRP A 83 -1.67 9.78 -6.49
N GLN A 84 -1.87 10.84 -7.27
CA GLN A 84 -2.76 10.79 -8.44
C GLN A 84 -2.21 9.85 -9.52
N ALA A 85 -0.89 9.82 -9.71
CA ALA A 85 -0.24 8.91 -10.65
C ALA A 85 -0.38 7.44 -10.20
N LEU A 86 -0.29 7.15 -8.90
CA LEU A 86 -0.59 5.82 -8.36
C LEU A 86 -2.05 5.45 -8.59
N LYS A 87 -2.99 6.37 -8.39
CA LYS A 87 -4.42 6.15 -8.62
C LYS A 87 -4.79 5.94 -10.09
N SER A 88 -3.98 6.42 -11.03
CA SER A 88 -4.23 6.25 -12.46
C SER A 88 -3.84 4.88 -12.99
N ILE A 89 -3.13 4.06 -12.19
CA ILE A 89 -2.87 2.65 -12.52
C ILE A 89 -4.20 1.93 -12.67
N SER A 90 -4.43 1.34 -13.85
CA SER A 90 -5.68 0.65 -14.13
C SER A 90 -5.87 -0.58 -13.24
N ASP A 91 -7.12 -0.84 -12.84
CA ASP A 91 -7.46 -2.04 -12.07
C ASP A 91 -7.06 -3.31 -12.82
N LYS A 92 -7.18 -3.32 -14.15
CA LYS A 92 -6.74 -4.42 -15.01
C LYS A 92 -5.24 -4.69 -14.86
N ALA A 93 -4.41 -3.66 -14.88
CA ALA A 93 -2.96 -3.81 -14.69
C ALA A 93 -2.64 -4.41 -13.31
N LEU A 94 -3.27 -3.90 -12.25
CA LEU A 94 -3.08 -4.40 -10.89
C LEU A 94 -3.55 -5.85 -10.73
N ILE A 95 -4.70 -6.20 -11.33
CA ILE A 95 -5.24 -7.57 -11.28
C ILE A 95 -4.38 -8.54 -12.08
N THR A 96 -3.79 -8.10 -13.19
CA THR A 96 -2.95 -8.94 -14.07
C THR A 96 -1.65 -9.36 -13.37
N GLU A 97 -1.06 -8.45 -12.58
CA GLU A 97 0.12 -8.76 -11.76
C GLU A 97 -0.22 -9.53 -10.48
N GLY A 98 -1.43 -9.35 -9.96
CA GLY A 98 -1.90 -9.98 -8.73
C GLY A 98 -2.35 -11.43 -8.90
N ARG A 99 -2.75 -12.03 -7.77
CA ARG A 99 -3.35 -13.37 -7.72
C ARG A 99 -4.85 -13.31 -7.49
N VAL A 100 -5.57 -14.24 -8.09
CA VAL A 100 -7.02 -14.41 -7.93
C VAL A 100 -7.29 -15.66 -7.09
N TYR A 101 -8.07 -15.48 -6.03
CA TYR A 101 -8.60 -16.56 -5.20
C TYR A 101 -10.08 -16.79 -5.50
N GLY A 102 -10.59 -17.94 -5.04
CA GLY A 102 -12.00 -18.30 -5.19
C GLY A 102 -12.95 -17.21 -4.71
N GLY A 103 -14.05 -17.05 -5.45
CA GLY A 103 -15.09 -16.07 -5.15
C GLY A 103 -14.72 -14.62 -5.48
N GLY A 104 -13.72 -14.33 -6.33
CA GLY A 104 -13.43 -12.96 -6.76
C GLY A 104 -12.61 -12.13 -5.77
N LEU A 105 -11.90 -12.80 -4.86
CA LEU A 105 -10.92 -12.16 -4.00
C LEU A 105 -9.60 -12.00 -4.76
N HIS A 106 -9.17 -10.77 -4.97
CA HIS A 106 -7.89 -10.44 -5.56
C HIS A 106 -6.88 -10.11 -4.48
N LYS A 107 -5.63 -10.51 -4.69
CA LYS A 107 -4.49 -10.20 -3.83
C LYS A 107 -3.34 -9.63 -4.65
N LEU A 108 -2.71 -8.60 -4.11
CA LEU A 108 -1.53 -7.95 -4.64
C LEU A 108 -0.44 -7.93 -3.56
N GLU A 109 0.75 -8.42 -3.88
CA GLU A 109 1.92 -8.44 -3.01
C GLU A 109 3.01 -7.46 -3.48
N PRO A 110 4.03 -7.15 -2.65
CA PRO A 110 5.03 -6.12 -2.99
C PRO A 110 5.72 -6.32 -4.34
N ARG A 111 6.06 -7.56 -4.70
CA ARG A 111 6.72 -7.88 -5.97
C ARG A 111 5.79 -7.66 -7.16
N GLU A 112 4.54 -8.06 -7.03
CA GLU A 112 3.49 -7.92 -8.04
C GLU A 112 3.20 -6.42 -8.29
N LEU A 113 3.03 -5.63 -7.23
CA LEU A 113 2.89 -4.17 -7.34
C LEU A 113 4.13 -3.52 -7.98
N GLY A 114 5.33 -4.03 -7.68
CA GLY A 114 6.59 -3.52 -8.22
C GLY A 114 6.75 -3.70 -9.74
N ASN A 115 5.96 -4.58 -10.36
CA ASN A 115 5.95 -4.78 -11.82
C ASN A 115 4.98 -3.83 -12.54
N THR A 116 4.23 -3.01 -11.80
CA THR A 116 3.26 -2.07 -12.39
C THR A 116 3.97 -0.79 -12.82
N PHE A 117 3.56 -0.25 -13.96
CA PHE A 117 4.12 1.00 -14.50
C PHE A 117 3.06 2.09 -14.50
N PHE A 118 3.47 3.31 -14.16
CA PHE A 118 2.64 4.52 -14.26
C PHE A 118 3.49 5.68 -14.77
N ASP A 119 2.86 6.57 -15.53
CA ASP A 119 3.52 7.78 -16.03
C ASP A 119 3.13 8.99 -15.17
N LEU A 120 4.14 9.63 -14.60
CA LEU A 120 3.99 10.90 -13.87
C LEU A 120 3.55 12.04 -14.80
N LYS A 121 3.88 12.01 -16.10
CA LYS A 121 3.52 13.05 -17.06
C LYS A 121 2.05 13.03 -17.45
N CYS A 122 1.35 11.90 -17.28
CA CYS A 122 -0.07 11.78 -17.60
C CYS A 122 -0.93 12.62 -16.64
N VAL A 123 -0.48 12.81 -15.39
CA VAL A 123 -1.19 13.61 -14.38
C VAL A 123 -1.06 15.11 -14.64
N LEU A 124 0.12 15.58 -15.06
CA LEU A 124 0.38 17.00 -15.33
C LEU A 124 -0.37 17.55 -16.57
N ARG A 125 -0.88 16.69 -17.45
CA ARG A 125 -1.72 17.12 -18.58
C ARG A 125 -3.19 17.30 -18.19
N LEU A 126 -3.68 16.53 -17.21
CA LEU A 126 -5.09 16.58 -16.79
C LEU A 126 -5.43 17.81 -15.93
N GLU A 127 -4.45 18.61 -15.51
CA GLU A 127 -4.67 19.89 -14.82
C GLU A 127 -4.54 21.10 -15.76
N ASN A 128 -4.24 20.90 -17.05
CA ASN A 128 -4.07 21.97 -18.05
C ASN A 128 -5.14 21.94 -19.18
N ASP A 129 -6.16 21.09 -19.05
CA ASP A 129 -7.38 21.07 -19.88
C ASP A 129 -8.61 21.40 -19.02
#